data_AF-A0A484SKJ2-F1
#
_entry.id   AF-A0A484SKJ2-F1
#
_cell.length_a   1.000
_cell.length_b   1.000
_cell.length_c   1.000
_cell.angle_alpha   90.00
_cell.angle_beta   90.00
_cell.angle_gamma   90.00
#
_symmetry.space_group_name_H-M   'P 1'
#
loop_
_entity.id
_entity.type
_entity.pdbx_description
1 polymer ?
#
loop_
_entity_poly.entity_id
_entity_poly.type
_entity_poly.pdbx_seq_one_letter_code
_entity_poly.pdbx_strand_id
1 'polypeptide(L)'
;MPDDRSIMKPSSSTPRPLRPLASIIFSSRWLQLPLYLGLIVAQGVYVLLFLKELWHLVTHASSFGEMDIMLLVLGLIDVVMISNLLVMVIVGGYETFVSRLGLEGHPDSPECG
;
A
#
# COMPACT_ATOMS: atom_id res chain seq x y z
N MET A 1 -50.88 3.83 -47.99
CA MET A 1 -49.89 4.19 -46.96
C MET A 1 -49.13 2.93 -46.55
N PRO A 2 -47.94 2.66 -47.10
CA PRO A 2 -46.97 1.73 -46.51
C PRO A 2 -45.84 2.53 -45.84
N ASP A 3 -45.89 2.64 -44.51
CA ASP A 3 -44.87 3.29 -43.67
C ASP A 3 -43.99 2.20 -43.05
N ASP A 4 -43.00 1.69 -43.79
CA ASP A 4 -42.10 0.64 -43.30
C ASP A 4 -40.74 0.63 -44.01
N ARG A 5 -40.02 1.76 -43.90
CA ARG A 5 -38.57 1.83 -44.07
C ARG A 5 -38.06 3.23 -43.74
N SER A 6 -36.98 3.28 -42.97
CA SER A 6 -36.23 4.49 -42.58
C SER A 6 -36.97 5.27 -41.49
N ILE A 7 -36.60 5.26 -40.23
CA ILE A 7 -35.25 5.53 -39.72
C ILE A 7 -35.20 4.95 -38.31
N MET A 8 -34.66 3.75 -38.16
CA MET A 8 -34.08 3.34 -36.89
C MET A 8 -32.76 4.13 -36.79
N LYS A 9 -32.79 5.28 -36.10
CA LYS A 9 -31.58 6.04 -35.81
C LYS A 9 -30.67 5.12 -34.98
N PRO A 10 -29.44 4.82 -35.44
CA PRO A 10 -28.51 4.08 -34.61
C PRO A 10 -28.28 4.86 -33.32
N SER A 11 -28.42 4.20 -32.18
CA SER A 11 -28.11 4.75 -30.87
C SER A 11 -26.65 5.18 -30.85
N SER A 12 -26.39 6.48 -30.95
CA SER A 12 -25.07 7.04 -30.74
C SER A 12 -24.73 6.95 -29.25
N SER A 13 -24.02 5.89 -28.87
CA SER A 13 -23.38 5.78 -27.56
C SER A 13 -22.37 6.91 -27.42
N THR A 14 -22.70 7.92 -26.62
CA THR A 14 -21.81 9.02 -26.26
C THR A 14 -20.47 8.47 -25.75
N PRO A 15 -19.33 8.97 -26.24
CA PRO A 15 -18.03 8.53 -25.77
C PRO A 15 -17.92 8.80 -24.26
N ARG A 16 -17.70 7.74 -23.47
CA ARG A 16 -17.49 7.88 -22.02
C ARG A 16 -16.28 8.81 -21.82
N PRO A 17 -16.43 9.98 -21.16
CA PRO A 17 -15.29 10.83 -20.85
C PRO A 17 -14.30 10.02 -20.03
N LEU A 18 -13.09 9.93 -20.57
CA LEU A 18 -11.99 9.18 -19.99
C LEU A 18 -11.74 9.70 -18.58
N ARG A 19 -11.92 8.79 -17.63
CA ARG A 19 -11.85 8.98 -16.19
C ARG A 19 -10.59 9.80 -15.81
N PRO A 20 -10.71 11.06 -15.34
CA PRO A 20 -9.57 11.78 -14.77
C PRO A 20 -8.96 11.06 -13.55
N LEU A 21 -9.72 10.15 -12.93
CA LEU A 21 -9.22 9.20 -11.93
C LEU A 21 -8.10 8.29 -12.45
N ALA A 22 -8.13 7.85 -13.71
CA ALA A 22 -7.14 6.91 -14.24
C ALA A 22 -5.73 7.54 -14.34
N SER A 23 -5.65 8.84 -14.68
CA SER A 23 -4.38 9.58 -14.72
C SER A 23 -3.78 9.78 -13.32
N ILE A 24 -4.63 10.00 -12.30
CA ILE A 24 -4.22 10.09 -10.89
C ILE A 24 -3.75 8.73 -10.36
N ILE A 25 -4.41 7.63 -10.73
CA ILE A 25 -3.99 6.26 -10.41
C ILE A 25 -2.63 5.95 -11.08
N PHE A 26 -2.41 6.38 -12.33
CA PHE A 26 -1.12 6.16 -13.01
C PHE A 26 0.03 6.93 -12.34
N SER A 27 -0.23 8.16 -11.88
CA SER A 27 0.73 8.97 -11.13
C SER A 27 1.01 8.40 -9.73
N SER A 28 0.00 7.87 -9.02
CA SER A 28 0.19 7.31 -7.68
C SER A 28 1.12 6.09 -7.69
N ARG A 29 1.13 5.28 -8.75
CA ARG A 29 2.03 4.11 -8.87
C ARG A 29 3.51 4.49 -8.90
N TRP A 30 3.86 5.60 -9.56
CA TRP A 30 5.23 6.10 -9.61
C TRP A 30 5.69 6.68 -8.29
N LEU A 31 4.77 7.25 -7.50
CA LEU A 31 5.07 7.77 -6.16
C LEU A 31 5.11 6.67 -5.09
N GLN A 32 4.28 5.64 -5.24
CA GLN A 32 4.23 4.50 -4.31
C GLN A 32 5.43 3.58 -4.42
N LEU A 33 5.99 3.39 -5.62
CA LEU A 33 7.14 2.52 -5.84
C LEU A 33 8.38 2.93 -4.99
N PRO A 34 8.87 4.19 -5.04
CA PRO A 34 9.98 4.64 -4.21
C PRO A 34 9.64 4.64 -2.72
N LEU A 35 8.37 4.93 -2.37
CA LEU A 35 7.90 4.94 -0.98
C LEU A 35 7.94 3.52 -0.38
N TYR A 36 7.47 2.52 -1.12
CA TYR A 36 7.50 1.11 -0.68
C TYR A 36 8.93 0.59 -0.52
N LEU A 37 9.81 0.95 -1.46
CA LEU A 37 11.24 0.59 -1.41
C LEU A 37 11.92 1.23 -0.19
N GLY A 38 11.64 2.50 0.08
CA GLY A 38 12.12 3.19 1.28
C GLY A 38 11.61 2.57 2.58
N LEU A 39 10.33 2.17 2.63
CA LEU A 39 9.73 1.50 3.78
C LEU A 39 10.35 0.12 4.05
N ILE A 40 10.63 -0.68 3.02
CA ILE A 40 11.33 -1.96 3.18
C ILE A 40 12.73 -1.77 3.75
N VAL A 41 13.49 -0.79 3.22
CA VAL A 41 14.84 -0.47 3.70
C VAL A 41 14.80 0.02 5.14
N ALA A 42 13.87 0.92 5.47
CA ALA A 42 13.68 1.41 6.84
C ALA A 42 13.38 0.26 7.80
N GLN A 43 12.48 -0.66 7.41
CA GLN A 43 12.13 -1.82 8.21
C GLN A 43 13.35 -2.71 8.48
N GLY A 44 14.19 -2.94 7.47
CA GLY A 44 15.44 -3.69 7.63
C GLY A 44 16.40 -3.03 8.63
N VAL A 45 16.57 -1.71 8.54
CA VAL A 45 17.40 -0.96 9.48
C VAL A 45 16.86 -1.02 10.90
N TYR A 46 15.53 -0.86 11.09
CA TYR A 46 14.90 -0.95 12.40
C TYR A 46 15.06 -2.33 13.05
N VAL A 47 14.94 -3.42 12.27
CA VAL A 47 15.16 -4.79 12.77
C VAL A 47 16.61 -4.99 13.21
N LEU A 48 17.59 -4.47 12.47
CA LEU A 48 19.00 -4.54 12.85
C LEU A 48 19.29 -3.72 14.11
N LEU A 49 18.69 -2.53 14.23
CA LEU A 49 18.80 -1.69 15.43
C LEU A 49 18.22 -2.42 16.64
N PHE A 50 17.05 -3.04 16.50
CA PHE A 50 16.43 -3.86 17.55
C PHE A 50 17.34 -5.01 17.99
N LEU A 51 17.92 -5.77 17.05
CA LEU A 51 18.84 -6.85 17.37
C LEU A 51 20.08 -6.35 18.13
N LYS A 52 20.63 -5.20 17.71
CA LYS A 52 21.78 -4.58 18.37
C LYS A 52 21.44 -4.10 19.79
N GLU A 53 20.33 -3.40 19.96
CA GLU A 53 19.83 -2.92 21.26
C GLU A 53 19.53 -4.09 22.20
N LEU A 54 18.87 -5.13 21.69
CA LEU A 54 18.57 -6.35 22.45
C LEU A 54 19.85 -7.06 22.89
N TRP A 55 20.83 -7.21 22.00
CA TRP A 55 22.12 -7.80 22.35
C TRP A 55 22.85 -6.96 23.40
N HIS A 56 22.82 -5.64 23.25
CA HIS A 56 23.40 -4.72 24.22
C HIS A 56 22.73 -4.85 25.59
N LEU A 57 21.40 -4.98 25.62
CA LEU A 57 20.63 -5.20 26.83
C LEU A 57 21.02 -6.51 27.48
N VAL A 58 20.96 -7.63 26.75
CA VAL A 58 21.24 -8.97 27.31
C VAL A 58 22.65 -9.07 27.88
N THR A 59 23.64 -8.49 27.20
CA THR A 59 25.04 -8.56 27.62
C THR A 59 25.38 -7.61 28.78
N HIS A 60 24.68 -6.47 28.91
CA HIS A 60 24.98 -5.47 29.93
C HIS A 60 23.91 -5.34 31.02
N ALA A 61 22.85 -6.16 31.00
CA ALA A 61 21.80 -6.17 32.02
C ALA A 61 22.31 -6.44 33.44
N SER A 62 23.49 -7.08 33.58
CA SER A 62 24.13 -7.32 34.88
C SER A 62 25.12 -6.21 35.29
N SER A 63 25.41 -5.24 34.42
CA SER A 63 26.40 -4.20 34.66
C SER A 63 25.83 -2.78 34.75
N PHE A 64 24.66 -2.52 34.17
CA PHE A 64 24.02 -1.20 34.22
C PHE A 64 23.04 -1.06 35.39
N GLY A 65 22.82 0.18 35.84
CA GLY A 65 21.87 0.48 36.90
C GLY A 65 20.41 0.26 36.47
N GLU A 66 19.52 0.05 37.44
CA GLU A 66 18.10 -0.23 37.22
C GLU A 66 17.39 0.81 36.32
N MET A 67 17.77 2.08 36.44
CA MET A 67 17.23 3.19 35.63
C MET A 67 17.60 3.08 34.14
N ASP A 68 18.83 2.70 33.81
CA ASP A 68 19.28 2.58 32.42
C ASP A 68 18.59 1.40 31.74
N ILE A 69 18.42 0.29 32.46
CA ILE A 69 17.71 -0.90 31.96
C ILE A 69 16.26 -0.54 31.61
N MET A 70 15.58 0.23 32.47
CA MET A 70 14.21 0.67 32.21
C MET A 70 14.10 1.50 30.93
N LEU A 71 15.00 2.47 30.72
CA LEU A 71 15.01 3.30 29.52
C LEU A 71 15.26 2.46 28.25
N LEU A 72 16.18 1.50 28.33
CA LEU A 72 16.50 0.59 27.23
C LEU A 72 15.30 -0.31 26.89
N VAL A 73 14.61 -0.84 27.90
CA VAL A 73 13.39 -1.64 27.70
C VAL A 73 12.28 -0.78 27.07
N LEU A 74 12.06 0.45 27.53
CA LEU A 74 11.08 1.37 26.94
C LEU A 74 11.39 1.65 25.46
N GLY A 75 12.67 1.86 25.13
CA GLY A 75 13.13 2.06 23.74
C GLY A 75 12.92 0.83 22.86
N LEU A 76 13.22 -0.37 23.37
CA LEU A 76 12.96 -1.62 22.66
C LEU A 76 11.48 -1.82 22.35
N ILE A 77 10.59 -1.49 23.30
CA ILE A 77 9.14 -1.59 23.11
C ILE A 77 8.67 -0.61 22.02
N ASP A 78 9.16 0.63 22.03
CA ASP A 78 8.80 1.66 21.06
C ASP A 78 9.17 1.24 19.62
N VAL A 79 10.38 0.72 19.42
CA VAL A 79 10.87 0.23 18.11
C VAL A 79 10.03 -0.95 17.59
N VAL A 80 9.57 -1.84 18.46
CA VAL A 80 8.68 -2.95 18.08
C VAL A 80 7.29 -2.43 17.69
N MET A 81 6.75 -1.48 18.45
CA MET A 81 5.43 -0.90 18.18
C MET A 81 5.40 -0.21 16.80
N ILE A 82 6.37 0.65 16.51
CA ILE A 82 6.46 1.35 15.21
C ILE A 82 6.67 0.36 14.06
N SER A 83 7.48 -0.68 14.23
CA SER A 83 7.74 -1.69 13.20
C SER A 83 6.46 -2.43 12.81
N ASN A 84 5.66 -2.84 13.79
CA ASN A 84 4.40 -3.54 13.52
C ASN A 84 3.36 -2.63 12.84
N LEU A 85 3.31 -1.36 13.24
CA LEU A 85 2.50 -0.35 12.56
C LEU A 85 2.94 -0.15 11.10
N LEU A 86 4.25 -0.11 10.85
CA LEU A 86 4.81 0.03 9.50
C LEU A 86 4.50 -1.18 8.62
N VAL A 87 4.61 -2.42 9.12
CA VAL A 87 4.19 -3.61 8.37
C VAL A 87 2.73 -3.48 7.94
N MET A 88 1.85 -3.03 8.84
CA MET A 88 0.44 -2.85 8.53
C MET A 88 0.19 -1.77 7.46
N VAL A 89 0.93 -0.66 7.48
CA VAL A 89 0.86 0.38 6.43
C VAL A 89 1.37 -0.14 5.09
N ILE A 90 2.44 -0.94 5.10
CA ILE A 90 3.02 -1.58 3.92
C ILE A 90 2.02 -2.58 3.32
N VAL A 91 1.44 -3.49 4.12
CA VAL A 91 0.49 -4.51 3.65
C VAL A 91 -0.86 -3.89 3.27
N GLY A 92 -1.39 -2.98 4.09
CA GLY A 92 -2.63 -2.26 3.80
C GLY A 92 -2.54 -1.36 2.58
N GLY A 93 -1.37 -0.73 2.37
CA GLY A 93 -1.06 0.00 1.14
C GLY A 93 -0.92 -0.94 -0.07
N TYR A 94 -0.16 -2.03 0.06
CA TYR A 94 -0.02 -3.02 -1.02
C TYR A 94 -1.36 -3.61 -1.44
N GLU A 95 -2.19 -4.06 -0.50
CA GLU A 95 -3.54 -4.57 -0.75
C GLU A 95 -4.44 -3.49 -1.39
N THR A 96 -4.47 -2.27 -0.83
CA THR A 96 -5.32 -1.20 -1.37
C THR A 96 -4.94 -0.81 -2.80
N PHE A 97 -3.64 -0.85 -3.13
CA PHE A 97 -3.17 -0.42 -4.43
C PHE A 97 -3.02 -1.55 -5.45
N VAL A 98 -2.67 -2.79 -5.05
CA VAL A 98 -2.57 -3.97 -5.93
C VAL A 98 -3.93 -4.64 -6.14
N SER A 99 -4.80 -4.73 -5.13
CA SER A 99 -6.16 -5.30 -5.30
C SER A 99 -7.04 -4.41 -6.19
N ARG A 100 -6.70 -3.11 -6.32
CA ARG A 100 -7.26 -2.20 -7.33
C ARG A 100 -6.61 -2.33 -8.71
N LEU A 101 -5.39 -2.86 -8.80
CA LEU A 101 -4.67 -3.10 -10.07
C LEU A 101 -4.87 -4.50 -10.65
N GLY A 102 -5.33 -5.47 -9.85
CA GLY A 102 -5.54 -6.87 -10.23
C GLY A 102 -6.96 -7.21 -10.72
N LEU A 103 -7.92 -6.29 -10.66
CA LEU A 103 -9.31 -6.52 -11.07
C LEU A 103 -9.87 -5.41 -11.99
N GLU A 104 -9.07 -4.96 -12.94
CA GLU A 104 -9.58 -4.42 -14.21
C GLU A 104 -9.26 -5.38 -15.38
N GLY A 105 -9.21 -6.68 -15.06
CA GLY A 105 -8.90 -7.79 -15.95
C GLY A 105 -10.07 -8.77 -16.14
N HIS A 106 -11.32 -8.30 -16.18
CA HIS A 106 -12.26 -8.84 -17.17
C HIS A 106 -13.33 -7.80 -17.54
N PRO A 107 -13.33 -7.32 -18.78
CA PRO A 107 -14.46 -6.61 -19.35
C PRO A 107 -15.59 -7.62 -19.54
N ASP A 108 -16.56 -7.64 -18.63
CA ASP A 108 -17.94 -7.85 -19.07
C ASP A 108 -18.32 -6.60 -19.86
N SER A 109 -17.86 -6.61 -21.10
CA SER A 109 -18.40 -5.80 -22.16
C SER A 109 -19.90 -6.04 -22.14
N PRO A 110 -20.75 -5.00 -22.23
CA PRO A 110 -22.17 -5.22 -22.45
C PRO A 110 -22.29 -5.87 -23.83
N GLU A 111 -22.31 -7.21 -23.87
CA GLU A 111 -22.84 -7.94 -24.99
C GLU A 111 -24.36 -7.82 -24.93
N CYS A 112 -24.83 -6.94 -25.80
CA CYS A 112 -26.19 -6.92 -26.28
C CYS A 112 -26.61 -8.33 -26.70
N GLY A 113 -27.77 -8.75 -26.19
CA GLY A 113 -28.58 -9.86 -26.68
C GLY A 113 -30.00 -9.67 -26.17
#